data_AF-A0A1W1XAE5-F1
#
_entry.id   AF-A0A1W1XAE5-F1
#
_cell.length_a   1.000
_cell.length_b   1.000
_cell.length_c   1.000
_cell.angle_alpha   90.00
_cell.angle_beta   90.00
_cell.angle_gamma   90.00
#
_symmetry.space_group_name_H-M   'P 1'
#
loop_
_entity.id
_entity.type
_entity.pdbx_description
1 polymer ?
#
loop_
_entity_poly.entity_id
_entity_poly.type
_entity_poly.pdbx_seq_one_letter_code
_entity_poly.pdbx_strand_id
1 'polypeptide(L)'
;MESLMISFEKNKKGIVLIIIAALFTVLGQYFWKLSHANNIELVIIGFLFYGIGAVGMIIAFKFGSFSVLHPMMSINYIFTILLAYFTLGESINLYKIIGLLFIMIGITCVGVGDE
;
A
#
# COMPACT_ATOMS: atom_id res chain seq x y z
N MET A 1 -14.85 -16.43 11.29
CA MET A 1 -14.09 -15.48 12.11
C MET A 1 -12.83 -16.12 12.68
N GLU A 2 -12.91 -17.39 13.09
CA GLU A 2 -11.76 -18.19 13.54
C GLU A 2 -10.76 -18.52 12.39
N SER A 3 -11.25 -18.90 11.19
CA SER A 3 -10.42 -19.10 9.99
C SER A 3 -9.65 -17.83 9.56
N LEU A 4 -10.30 -16.68 9.67
CA LEU A 4 -9.72 -15.36 9.47
C LEU A 4 -8.52 -15.14 10.40
N MET A 5 -8.70 -15.35 11.71
CA MET A 5 -7.62 -15.16 12.68
C MET A 5 -6.43 -16.08 12.40
N ILE A 6 -6.69 -17.32 11.98
CA ILE A 6 -5.64 -18.31 11.67
C ILE A 6 -4.83 -17.90 10.42
N SER A 7 -5.49 -17.46 9.34
CA SER A 7 -4.80 -16.99 8.13
C SER A 7 -4.00 -15.70 8.40
N PHE A 8 -4.55 -14.79 9.20
CA PHE A 8 -3.85 -13.58 9.63
C PHE A 8 -2.63 -13.89 10.52
N GLU A 9 -2.73 -14.83 11.46
CA GLU A 9 -1.60 -15.26 12.30
C GLU A 9 -0.46 -15.86 11.45
N LYS A 10 -0.82 -16.71 10.48
CA LYS A 10 0.14 -17.36 9.56
C LYS A 10 0.88 -16.34 8.69
N ASN A 11 0.15 -15.35 8.17
CA ASN A 11 0.68 -14.35 7.24
C ASN A 11 1.18 -13.06 7.92
N LYS A 12 1.07 -12.93 9.24
CA LYS A 12 1.32 -11.70 10.02
C LYS A 12 2.63 -10.99 9.66
N LYS A 13 3.72 -11.75 9.51
CA LYS A 13 5.04 -11.21 9.16
C LYS A 13 5.05 -10.63 7.74
N GLY A 14 4.47 -11.35 6.77
CA GLY A 14 4.31 -10.86 5.40
C GLY A 14 3.44 -9.61 5.35
N ILE A 15 2.34 -9.57 6.12
CA ILE A 15 1.43 -8.43 6.17
C ILE A 15 2.15 -7.16 6.68
N VAL A 16 2.90 -7.28 7.79
CA VAL A 16 3.67 -6.15 8.32
C VAL A 16 4.69 -5.66 7.29
N LEU A 17 5.39 -6.58 6.60
CA LEU A 17 6.34 -6.23 5.55
C LEU A 17 5.66 -5.56 4.35
N ILE A 18 4.48 -6.02 3.91
CA ILE A 18 3.67 -5.38 2.86
C ILE A 18 3.31 -3.95 3.25
N ILE A 19 2.86 -3.73 4.49
CA ILE A 19 2.47 -2.39 4.96
C ILE A 19 3.68 -1.45 4.96
N ILE A 20 4.85 -1.92 5.41
CA ILE A 20 6.09 -1.14 5.36
C ILE A 20 6.48 -0.85 3.91
N ALA A 21 6.46 -1.86 3.04
CA ALA A 21 6.74 -1.72 1.61
C ALA A 21 5.81 -0.70 0.94
N ALA A 22 4.51 -0.76 1.26
CA ALA A 22 3.50 0.19 0.79
C ALA A 22 3.89 1.63 1.17
N LEU A 23 4.25 1.90 2.43
CA LEU A 23 4.72 3.23 2.84
C LEU A 23 5.89 3.74 1.99
N PHE A 24 6.90 2.92 1.73
CA PHE A 24 8.01 3.30 0.85
C PHE A 24 7.55 3.57 -0.59
N THR A 25 6.64 2.76 -1.14
CA THR A 25 6.09 3.02 -2.48
C THR A 25 5.26 4.31 -2.55
N VAL A 26 4.45 4.63 -1.54
CA VAL A 26 3.71 5.91 -1.48
C VAL A 26 4.66 7.08 -1.44
N LEU A 27 5.73 7.00 -0.65
CA LEU A 27 6.75 8.07 -0.61
C LEU A 27 7.37 8.27 -1.99
N GLY A 28 7.69 7.18 -2.70
CA GLY A 28 8.18 7.26 -4.07
C GLY A 28 7.22 7.96 -5.03
N GLN A 29 5.94 7.54 -5.02
CA GLN A 29 4.88 8.15 -5.82
C GLN A 29 4.65 9.63 -5.47
N TYR A 30 4.76 9.97 -4.18
CA TYR A 30 4.63 11.33 -3.69
C TYR A 30 5.74 12.24 -4.22
N PHE A 31 7.01 11.81 -4.19
CA PHE A 31 8.11 12.58 -4.75
C PHE A 31 7.97 12.79 -6.26
N TRP A 32 7.47 11.79 -7.00
CA TRP A 32 7.15 11.97 -8.42
C TRP A 32 6.05 13.01 -8.64
N LYS A 33 5.03 13.03 -7.79
CA LYS A 33 3.98 14.05 -7.85
C LYS A 33 4.53 15.44 -7.53
N LEU A 34 5.40 15.56 -6.54
CA LEU A 34 6.05 16.82 -6.15
C LEU A 34 7.02 17.34 -7.23
N SER A 35 7.69 16.45 -7.96
CA SER A 35 8.65 16.82 -9.01
C SER A 35 8.03 17.61 -10.17
N HIS A 36 6.72 17.46 -10.42
CA HIS A 36 6.04 18.06 -11.58
C HIS A 36 6.76 17.79 -12.92
N ALA A 37 7.49 16.67 -13.00
CA ALA A 37 8.35 16.26 -14.12
C ALA A 37 9.51 17.20 -14.49
N ASN A 38 9.74 18.29 -13.74
CA ASN A 38 10.79 19.26 -14.04
C ASN A 38 12.00 19.14 -13.10
N ASN A 39 11.82 18.54 -11.92
CA ASN A 39 12.88 18.40 -10.93
C ASN A 39 13.44 16.98 -10.91
N ILE A 40 14.53 16.75 -11.64
CA ILE A 40 15.14 15.42 -11.84
C ILE A 40 15.64 14.79 -10.53
N GLU A 41 16.11 15.60 -9.58
CA GLU A 41 16.58 15.12 -8.27
C GLU A 41 15.44 14.45 -7.51
N LEU A 42 14.26 15.08 -7.49
CA LEU A 42 13.06 14.50 -6.88
C LEU A 42 12.58 13.24 -7.62
N VAL A 43 12.76 13.15 -8.94
CA VAL A 43 12.45 11.93 -9.69
C VAL A 43 13.33 10.77 -9.25
N ILE A 44 14.64 11.01 -9.09
CA ILE A 44 15.60 10.00 -8.65
C ILE A 44 15.30 9.56 -7.21
N ILE A 45 15.01 10.51 -6.32
CA ILE A 45 14.61 10.20 -4.94
C ILE A 45 13.33 9.36 -4.95
N GLY A 46 12.33 9.76 -5.73
CA GLY A 46 11.09 8.99 -5.88
C GLY A 46 11.34 7.55 -6.37
N PHE A 47 12.25 7.39 -7.33
CA PHE A 47 12.65 6.08 -7.85
C PHE A 47 13.34 5.22 -6.79
N LEU A 48 14.24 5.79 -5.98
CA LEU A 48 14.89 5.07 -4.87
C LEU A 48 13.88 4.58 -3.84
N PHE A 49 12.98 5.45 -3.38
CA PHE A 49 11.93 5.09 -2.42
C PHE A 49 10.99 4.03 -2.99
N TYR A 50 10.55 4.20 -4.24
CA TYR A 50 9.69 3.22 -4.90
C TYR A 50 10.40 1.87 -5.08
N GLY A 51 11.67 1.87 -5.46
CA GLY A 51 12.50 0.67 -5.59
C GLY A 51 12.65 -0.09 -4.27
N ILE A 52 12.90 0.62 -3.17
CA ILE A 52 12.95 0.02 -1.82
C ILE A 52 11.61 -0.62 -1.48
N GLY A 53 10.50 0.07 -1.76
CA GLY A 53 9.16 -0.47 -1.55
C GLY A 53 8.89 -1.72 -2.39
N ALA A 54 9.26 -1.72 -3.68
CA ALA A 54 9.10 -2.87 -4.58
C ALA A 54 9.93 -4.08 -4.11
N VAL A 55 11.19 -3.88 -3.72
CA VAL A 55 12.02 -4.95 -3.16
C VAL A 55 11.44 -5.46 -1.84
N GLY A 56 10.96 -4.56 -0.98
CA GLY A 56 10.28 -4.91 0.26
C GLY A 56 9.04 -5.79 0.04
N MET A 57 8.23 -5.48 -0.98
CA MET A 57 7.07 -6.28 -1.39
C MET A 57 7.47 -7.69 -1.82
N ILE A 58 8.52 -7.80 -2.66
CA ILE A 58 9.05 -9.11 -3.09
C ILE A 58 9.51 -9.93 -1.88
N ILE A 59 10.17 -9.30 -0.90
CA ILE A 59 10.59 -9.96 0.34
C ILE A 59 9.35 -10.40 1.15
N ALA A 60 8.32 -9.55 1.23
CA ALA A 60 7.10 -9.84 1.96
C ALA A 60 6.39 -11.11 1.44
N PHE A 61 6.40 -11.32 0.12
CA PHE A 61 5.85 -12.54 -0.50
C PHE A 61 6.56 -13.83 -0.12
N LYS A 62 7.75 -13.78 0.49
CA LYS A 62 8.39 -14.97 1.07
C LYS A 62 7.79 -15.38 2.42
N PHE A 63 7.05 -14.50 3.08
CA PHE A 63 6.54 -14.66 4.44
C PHE A 63 5.01 -14.73 4.53
N GLY A 64 4.34 -14.89 3.40
CA GLY A 64 2.90 -15.12 3.34
C GLY A 64 2.43 -15.47 1.94
N SER A 65 1.16 -15.84 1.82
CA SER A 65 0.56 -16.18 0.54
C SER A 65 0.40 -14.96 -0.36
N PHE A 66 0.79 -15.10 -1.63
CA PHE A 66 0.64 -14.02 -2.62
C PHE A 66 -0.82 -13.59 -2.78
N SER A 67 -1.76 -14.55 -2.71
CA SER A 67 -3.22 -14.36 -2.73
C SER A 67 -3.72 -13.41 -1.65
N VAL A 68 -3.09 -13.35 -0.48
CA VAL A 68 -3.48 -12.44 0.62
C VAL A 68 -2.68 -11.14 0.56
N LEU A 69 -1.36 -11.26 0.40
CA LEU A 69 -0.46 -10.12 0.49
C LEU A 69 -0.62 -9.14 -0.69
N HIS A 70 -0.91 -9.62 -1.89
CA HIS A 70 -1.07 -8.76 -3.07
C HIS A 70 -2.31 -7.85 -2.95
N PRO A 71 -3.52 -8.34 -2.61
CA PRO A 71 -4.66 -7.48 -2.29
C PRO A 71 -4.37 -6.49 -1.17
N MET A 72 -3.63 -6.89 -0.14
CA MET A 72 -3.28 -6.00 0.97
C MET A 72 -2.40 -4.81 0.55
N MET A 73 -1.66 -4.88 -0.57
CA MET A 73 -0.99 -3.71 -1.13
C MET A 73 -1.97 -2.59 -1.48
N SER A 74 -3.26 -2.85 -1.65
CA SER A 74 -4.27 -1.80 -1.86
C SER A 74 -4.38 -0.82 -0.68
N ILE A 75 -3.78 -1.14 0.48
CA ILE A 75 -3.62 -0.17 1.57
C ILE A 75 -2.82 1.08 1.18
N ASN A 76 -2.01 0.98 0.11
CA ASN A 76 -1.31 2.13 -0.48
C ASN A 76 -2.25 3.29 -0.77
N TYR A 77 -3.46 3.00 -1.24
CA TYR A 77 -4.43 4.05 -1.58
C TYR A 77 -4.83 4.88 -0.35
N ILE A 78 -4.91 4.26 0.83
CA ILE A 78 -5.18 4.96 2.10
C ILE A 78 -4.03 5.92 2.38
N PHE A 79 -2.80 5.41 2.36
CA PHE A 79 -1.61 6.22 2.62
C PHE A 79 -1.44 7.35 1.61
N THR A 80 -1.70 7.10 0.32
CA THR A 80 -1.60 8.11 -0.73
C THR A 80 -2.62 9.23 -0.52
N ILE A 81 -3.88 8.92 -0.19
CA ILE A 81 -4.89 9.96 0.05
C ILE A 81 -4.56 10.76 1.30
N LEU A 82 -4.15 10.11 2.39
CA LEU A 82 -3.75 10.78 3.62
C LEU A 82 -2.56 11.71 3.38
N LEU A 83 -1.50 11.19 2.74
CA LEU A 83 -0.31 11.97 2.44
C LEU A 83 -0.64 13.17 1.55
N ALA A 84 -1.42 12.95 0.48
CA ALA A 84 -1.82 14.04 -0.43
C ALA A 84 -2.67 15.12 0.24
N TYR A 85 -3.58 14.73 1.15
CA TYR A 85 -4.37 15.68 1.92
C TYR A 85 -3.49 16.55 2.84
N PHE A 86 -2.58 15.93 3.59
CA PHE A 86 -1.74 16.65 4.56
C PHE A 86 -0.62 17.49 3.92
N THR A 87 -0.05 17.02 2.81
CA THR A 87 1.16 17.65 2.23
C THR A 87 0.88 18.51 1.01
N LEU A 88 -0.02 18.07 0.12
CA LEU A 88 -0.36 18.77 -1.13
C LEU A 88 -1.62 19.63 -0.98
N GLY A 89 -2.33 19.54 0.15
CA GLY A 89 -3.58 20.26 0.38
C GLY A 89 -4.72 19.80 -0.53
N GLU A 90 -4.64 18.59 -1.09
CA GLU A 90 -5.67 18.09 -1.99
C GLU A 90 -6.97 17.81 -1.25
N SER A 91 -8.10 18.26 -1.79
CA SER A 91 -9.39 17.97 -1.19
C SER A 91 -9.74 16.47 -1.27
N ILE A 92 -10.20 15.95 -0.14
CA ILE A 92 -10.76 14.60 -0.07
C ILE A 92 -12.24 14.71 -0.47
N ASN A 93 -12.55 14.19 -1.65
CA ASN A 93 -13.92 14.10 -2.14
C ASN A 93 -14.64 12.91 -1.48
N LEU A 94 -15.95 13.03 -1.24
CA LEU A 94 -16.80 11.94 -0.75
C LEU A 94 -16.66 10.66 -1.59
N TYR A 95 -16.54 10.80 -2.92
CA TYR A 95 -16.34 9.66 -3.81
C TYR A 95 -15.01 8.92 -3.55
N LYS A 96 -13.94 9.63 -3.16
CA LYS A 96 -12.65 9.00 -2.79
C LYS A 96 -12.81 8.17 -1.51
N ILE A 97 -13.57 8.67 -0.53
CA ILE A 97 -13.84 7.97 0.73
C ILE A 97 -14.67 6.70 0.48
N ILE A 98 -15.73 6.80 -0.33
CA ILE A 98 -16.56 5.64 -0.69
C ILE A 98 -15.70 4.60 -1.42
N GLY A 99 -14.89 5.01 -2.40
CA GLY A 99 -13.97 4.09 -3.09
C GLY A 99 -12.99 3.41 -2.13
N LEU A 100 -12.47 4.13 -1.13
CA LEU A 100 -11.59 3.57 -0.10
C LEU A 100 -12.30 2.51 0.74
N LEU A 101 -13.54 2.75 1.15
CA LEU A 101 -14.35 1.78 1.88
C LEU A 101 -14.59 0.51 1.06
N PHE A 102 -14.88 0.65 -0.23
CA PHE A 102 -15.02 -0.50 -1.15
C PHE A 102 -13.72 -1.31 -1.26
N ILE A 103 -12.57 -0.64 -1.37
CA ILE A 103 -11.26 -1.31 -1.38
C ILE A 103 -11.05 -2.09 -0.07
N MET A 104 -11.35 -1.48 1.09
CA MET A 104 -11.20 -2.14 2.39
C MET A 104 -12.08 -3.38 2.54
N ILE A 105 -13.31 -3.32 2.05
CA ILE A 105 -14.21 -4.48 2.00
C ILE A 105 -13.61 -5.57 1.10
N GLY A 106 -13.14 -5.20 -0.10
CA GLY A 106 -12.50 -6.13 -1.03
C GLY A 106 -11.29 -6.84 -0.44
N ILE A 107 -10.38 -6.12 0.23
CA ILE A 107 -9.22 -6.70 0.91
C ILE A 107 -9.68 -7.71 1.97
N THR A 108 -10.69 -7.37 2.75
CA THR A 108 -11.23 -8.25 3.80
C THR A 108 -11.82 -9.51 3.19
N CYS A 109 -12.60 -9.41 2.11
CA CYS A 109 -13.15 -10.57 1.42
C CYS A 109 -12.08 -11.50 0.85
N VAL A 110 -11.02 -10.96 0.23
CA VAL A 110 -9.95 -11.79 -0.35
C VAL A 110 -9.09 -12.43 0.74
N GLY A 111 -8.81 -11.73 1.84
CA GLY A 111 -8.06 -12.28 2.97
C GLY A 111 -8.75 -13.46 3.67
N VAL A 112 -10.08 -13.57 3.57
CA VAL A 112 -10.87 -14.71 4.09
C VAL A 112 -10.75 -15.95 3.20
N GLY A 113 -10.60 -15.78 1.89
CA GLY A 113 -10.64 -16.86 0.92
C GLY A 113 -9.37 -17.70 0.82
N ASP A 114 -8.35 -17.39 1.62
CA ASP A 114 -7.11 -18.18 1.72
C ASP A 114 -7.33 -19.34 2.71
N GLU A 115 -8.11 -20.33 2.27
CA GLU A 115 -8.16 -21.69 2.83
C GLU A 115 -7.15 -22.59 2.12
#